data_AF-A0A2N0BB65-F1
#
_entry.id   AF-A0A2N0BB65-F1
#
_cell.length_a   1.000
_cell.length_b   1.000
_cell.length_c   1.000
_cell.angle_alpha   90.00
_cell.angle_beta   90.00
_cell.angle_gamma   90.00
#
_symmetry.space_group_name_H-M   'P 1'
#
loop_
_entity.id
_entity.type
_entity.pdbx_description
1 polymer ?
#
loop_
_entity_poly.entity_id
_entity_poly.type
_entity_poly.pdbx_seq_one_letter_code
_entity_poly.pdbx_strand_id
1 'polypeptide(L)'
;MNLKPTIFSILLGFAIFSSCKPSEDQREKDFKSRLFSLATSNSSQQNQNGNNDSFFVGGTVTGLGLSNNLILRNNNADVLTININGVFKFAQTYKDGDSYSVTVLQQPVNKFCSIPNGVGSIARTDVLTILVNCN
;
A
#
# COMPACT_ATOMS: atom_id res chain seq x y z
N MET A 1 26.05 -66.83 35.31
CA MET A 1 24.96 -65.83 35.29
C MET A 1 25.20 -64.89 34.13
N ASN A 2 24.24 -64.83 33.21
CA ASN A 2 24.27 -64.03 31.98
C ASN A 2 24.25 -62.52 32.27
N LEU A 3 25.06 -61.73 31.55
CA LEU A 3 24.60 -60.70 30.60
C LEU A 3 25.78 -60.05 29.84
N LYS A 4 25.74 -60.12 28.51
CA LYS A 4 26.34 -59.20 27.50
C LYS A 4 25.17 -58.39 26.90
N PRO A 5 25.33 -57.26 26.16
CA PRO A 5 26.51 -56.82 25.40
C PRO A 5 26.89 -55.32 25.59
N THR A 6 28.16 -54.92 25.51
CA THR A 6 28.97 -54.54 24.33
C THR A 6 28.34 -53.50 23.38
N ILE A 7 28.98 -52.33 23.26
CA ILE A 7 29.34 -51.58 22.02
C ILE A 7 30.28 -50.42 22.46
N PHE A 8 31.61 -50.63 22.33
CA PHE A 8 32.53 -49.90 21.43
C PHE A 8 32.45 -48.36 21.55
N SER A 9 33.33 -47.73 22.35
CA SER A 9 34.68 -47.24 21.95
C SER A 9 34.69 -46.35 20.70
N ILE A 10 34.95 -45.06 20.87
CA ILE A 10 36.20 -44.40 20.43
C ILE A 10 36.31 -43.06 21.19
N LEU A 11 37.41 -42.95 21.93
CA LEU A 11 37.92 -41.73 22.55
C LEU A 11 38.41 -40.76 21.47
N LEU A 12 38.32 -39.46 21.81
CA LEU A 12 39.40 -38.45 21.72
C LEU A 12 38.97 -37.16 21.00
N GLY A 13 39.06 -36.03 21.68
CA GLY A 13 39.28 -34.73 21.01
C GLY A 13 38.47 -33.54 21.54
N PHE A 14 38.99 -32.92 22.59
CA PHE A 14 39.08 -31.46 22.81
C PHE A 14 38.29 -30.53 21.87
N ALA A 15 37.35 -29.75 22.42
CA ALA A 15 37.45 -28.28 22.44
C ALA A 15 36.28 -27.68 23.23
N ILE A 16 36.62 -27.11 24.38
CA ILE A 16 35.88 -26.03 25.04
C ILE A 16 36.01 -24.78 24.16
N PHE A 17 34.93 -24.22 23.61
CA PHE A 17 34.86 -22.78 23.32
C PHE A 17 33.41 -22.32 23.10
N SER A 18 33.07 -21.28 23.85
CA SER A 18 32.20 -20.17 23.45
C SER A 18 30.69 -20.40 23.47
N SER A 19 30.09 -19.83 24.52
CA SER A 19 28.81 -19.13 24.51
C SER A 19 28.25 -18.84 23.11
N CYS A 20 27.31 -19.65 22.68
CA CYS A 20 26.15 -19.17 21.95
C CYS A 20 25.03 -20.18 22.20
N LYS A 21 24.16 -19.87 23.18
CA LYS A 21 22.82 -20.45 23.24
C LYS A 21 22.13 -20.07 21.92
N PRO A 22 21.79 -20.99 21.02
CA PRO A 22 20.82 -20.70 19.98
C PRO A 22 19.48 -20.70 20.69
N SER A 23 18.85 -19.54 20.78
CA SER A 23 17.45 -19.42 21.17
C SER A 23 16.62 -20.36 20.29
N GLU A 24 16.05 -21.35 20.95
CA GLU A 24 15.01 -22.21 20.44
C GLU A 24 13.89 -21.34 19.81
N ASP A 25 13.42 -21.79 18.64
CA ASP A 25 12.02 -21.68 18.23
C ASP A 25 11.53 -20.54 17.31
N GLN A 26 12.05 -20.41 16.07
CA GLN A 26 11.32 -19.66 15.04
C GLN A 26 11.47 -20.15 13.59
N ARG A 27 11.71 -21.46 13.36
CA ARG A 27 11.80 -22.02 11.98
C ARG A 27 10.50 -22.68 11.49
N GLU A 28 9.56 -23.00 12.40
CA GLU A 28 8.34 -23.72 12.05
C GLU A 28 7.20 -22.79 11.55
N LYS A 29 7.22 -21.50 11.93
CA LYS A 29 6.20 -20.53 11.49
C LYS A 29 6.36 -20.13 10.02
N ASP A 30 7.60 -20.05 9.54
CA ASP A 30 7.90 -19.70 8.15
C ASP A 30 7.57 -20.83 7.18
N PHE A 31 7.85 -22.08 7.56
CA PHE A 31 7.56 -23.21 6.69
C PHE A 31 6.06 -23.50 6.59
N LYS A 32 5.29 -23.35 7.69
CA LYS A 32 3.82 -23.45 7.63
C LYS A 32 3.21 -22.37 6.74
N SER A 33 3.73 -21.15 6.79
CA SER A 33 3.33 -20.06 5.89
C SER A 33 3.64 -20.39 4.41
N ARG A 34 4.82 -20.97 4.13
CA ARG A 34 5.22 -21.35 2.77
C ARG A 34 4.50 -22.60 2.25
N LEU A 35 4.23 -23.59 3.11
CA LEU A 35 3.58 -24.84 2.73
C LEU A 35 2.09 -24.63 2.42
N PHE A 36 1.41 -23.73 3.14
CA PHE A 36 0.02 -23.36 2.85
C PHE A 36 -0.13 -22.74 1.45
N SER A 37 0.92 -22.09 0.95
CA SER A 37 0.94 -21.47 -0.38
C SER A 37 1.24 -22.45 -1.53
N LEU A 38 1.66 -23.70 -1.25
CA LEU A 38 2.02 -24.69 -2.27
C LEU A 38 0.87 -25.69 -2.56
N ALA A 39 -0.13 -25.78 -1.68
CA ALA A 39 -1.25 -26.72 -1.84
C ALA A 39 -2.39 -26.21 -2.76
N THR A 40 -2.31 -24.97 -3.27
CA THR A 40 -3.31 -24.38 -4.17
C THR A 40 -2.70 -24.04 -5.53
N SER A 41 -2.63 -25.03 -6.42
CA SER A 41 -2.48 -24.78 -7.85
C SER A 41 -3.81 -24.27 -8.43
N ASN A 42 -4.04 -22.97 -8.32
CA ASN A 42 -4.92 -22.22 -9.21
C ASN A 42 -4.27 -20.86 -9.45
N SER A 43 -3.88 -20.61 -10.69
CA SER A 43 -3.14 -19.43 -11.08
C SER A 43 -4.01 -18.17 -11.06
N SER A 44 -3.93 -17.44 -9.95
CA SER A 44 -3.83 -15.98 -9.96
C SER A 44 -3.18 -15.54 -8.65
N GLN A 45 -1.94 -15.07 -8.79
CA GLN A 45 -1.11 -14.50 -7.74
C GLN A 45 -1.92 -13.41 -6.99
N GLN A 46 -1.86 -13.25 -5.67
CA GLN A 46 -0.68 -13.25 -4.82
C GLN A 46 -1.00 -13.72 -3.39
N ASN A 47 -0.07 -14.46 -2.80
CA ASN A 47 0.50 -14.30 -1.45
C ASN A 47 -0.34 -13.54 -0.41
N GLN A 48 -0.48 -14.10 0.80
CA GLN A 48 -0.93 -13.40 2.01
C GLN A 48 0.01 -12.21 2.32
N ASN A 49 -0.21 -11.09 1.65
CA ASN A 49 0.38 -9.80 1.95
C ASN A 49 -0.67 -8.80 1.45
N GLY A 50 -1.40 -8.17 2.37
CA GLY A 50 -2.37 -7.14 2.00
C GLY A 50 -1.65 -6.18 1.07
N ASN A 51 -2.10 -6.11 -0.18
CA ASN A 51 -1.38 -5.38 -1.21
C ASN A 51 -1.43 -3.91 -0.77
N ASN A 52 -0.34 -3.43 -0.16
CA ASN A 52 -0.22 -2.08 0.37
C ASN A 52 0.04 -1.09 -0.78
N ASP A 53 -0.54 -1.39 -1.93
CA ASP A 53 -0.52 -0.51 -3.07
C ASP A 53 -1.29 0.74 -2.68
N SER A 54 -0.62 1.85 -2.91
CA SER A 54 -1.05 3.18 -2.52
C SER A 54 -1.31 3.95 -3.80
N PHE A 55 -2.57 4.30 -4.00
CA PHE A 55 -3.08 4.92 -5.22
C PHE A 55 -3.30 6.42 -5.00
N PHE A 56 -3.07 7.19 -6.05
CA PHE A 56 -3.30 8.63 -6.06
C PHE A 56 -4.69 8.98 -6.58
N VAL A 57 -5.17 10.14 -6.14
CA VAL A 57 -6.38 10.79 -6.67
C VAL A 57 -5.97 12.10 -7.35
N GLY A 58 -6.51 12.37 -8.52
CA GLY A 58 -6.11 13.47 -9.38
C GLY A 58 -7.02 13.63 -10.58
N GLY A 59 -6.67 14.57 -11.45
CA GLY A 59 -7.55 14.96 -12.53
C GLY A 59 -7.01 16.10 -13.37
N THR A 60 -7.89 16.74 -14.12
CA THR A 60 -7.58 17.91 -14.95
C THR A 60 -8.49 19.08 -14.62
N VAL A 61 -7.91 20.26 -14.49
CA VAL A 61 -8.62 21.54 -14.34
C VAL A 61 -8.62 22.29 -15.66
N THR A 62 -9.79 22.76 -16.07
CA THR A 62 -9.96 23.60 -17.26
C THR A 62 -10.80 24.84 -16.95
N GLY A 63 -10.61 25.90 -17.74
CA GLY A 63 -11.41 27.13 -17.65
C GLY A 63 -11.06 28.06 -16.47
N LEU A 64 -9.98 27.78 -15.73
CA LEU A 64 -9.52 28.60 -14.59
C LEU A 64 -9.14 30.03 -15.02
N GLY A 65 -8.72 30.22 -16.28
CA GLY A 65 -8.34 31.52 -16.83
C GLY A 65 -7.16 32.16 -16.10
N LEU A 66 -7.24 33.47 -15.86
CA LEU A 66 -6.29 34.23 -15.02
C LEU A 66 -6.65 34.17 -13.53
N SER A 67 -7.75 33.50 -13.18
CA SER A 67 -8.23 33.41 -11.81
C SER A 67 -7.44 32.37 -11.04
N ASN A 68 -6.40 32.81 -10.36
CA ASN A 68 -5.59 31.95 -9.51
C ASN A 68 -6.30 31.72 -8.15
N ASN A 69 -5.87 30.72 -7.39
CA ASN A 69 -6.42 30.34 -6.07
C ASN A 69 -7.69 29.47 -6.06
N LEU A 70 -7.84 28.52 -6.99
CA LEU A 70 -8.77 27.40 -6.78
C LEU A 70 -8.19 26.51 -5.67
N ILE A 71 -8.98 26.17 -4.65
CA ILE A 71 -8.56 25.19 -3.64
C ILE A 71 -9.51 24.00 -3.71
N LEU A 72 -8.94 22.82 -3.97
CA LEU A 72 -9.65 21.56 -3.94
C LEU A 72 -9.35 20.82 -2.65
N ARG A 73 -10.29 19.98 -2.21
CA ARG A 73 -10.12 19.13 -1.04
C ARG A 73 -10.66 17.73 -1.30
N ASN A 74 -9.87 16.71 -1.00
CA ASN A 74 -10.28 15.31 -1.04
C ASN A 74 -10.53 14.77 0.38
N ASN A 75 -11.64 14.06 0.56
CA ASN A 75 -12.00 13.37 1.81
C ASN A 75 -11.89 14.24 3.07
N ASN A 76 -12.19 15.53 2.94
CA ASN A 76 -12.12 16.51 4.02
C ASN A 76 -10.73 16.64 4.70
N ALA A 77 -9.67 16.12 4.10
CA ALA A 77 -8.34 16.01 4.70
C ALA A 77 -7.22 16.53 3.78
N ASP A 78 -7.14 16.04 2.54
CA ASP A 78 -6.07 16.45 1.62
C ASP A 78 -6.48 17.69 0.84
N VAL A 79 -5.70 18.76 0.95
CA VAL A 79 -6.00 20.07 0.39
C VAL A 79 -4.94 20.43 -0.65
N LEU A 80 -5.39 20.84 -1.83
CA LEU A 80 -4.53 21.21 -2.95
C LEU A 80 -4.93 22.57 -3.51
N THR A 81 -3.96 23.48 -3.59
CA THR A 81 -4.13 24.78 -4.25
C THR A 81 -3.72 24.69 -5.72
N ILE A 82 -4.55 25.20 -6.61
CA ILE A 82 -4.38 25.16 -8.07
C ILE A 82 -4.42 26.59 -8.61
N ASN A 83 -3.36 26.96 -9.33
CA ASN A 83 -3.17 28.31 -9.87
C ASN A 83 -3.08 28.33 -11.40
N ILE A 84 -3.13 27.18 -12.05
CA ILE A 84 -3.07 27.08 -13.51
C ILE A 84 -3.91 25.90 -13.98
N ASN A 85 -4.46 26.00 -15.19
CA ASN A 85 -5.10 24.86 -15.86
C ASN A 85 -4.08 23.72 -16.05
N GLY A 86 -4.58 22.48 -16.09
CA GLY A 86 -3.78 21.31 -16.35
C GLY A 86 -4.05 20.17 -15.38
N VAL A 87 -3.13 19.21 -15.38
CA VAL A 87 -3.22 18.01 -14.53
C VAL A 87 -2.89 18.36 -13.09
N PHE A 88 -3.66 17.83 -12.16
CA PHE A 88 -3.42 17.93 -10.73
C PHE A 88 -3.44 16.55 -10.08
N LYS A 89 -2.77 16.43 -8.93
CA LYS A 89 -2.74 15.20 -8.12
C LYS A 89 -2.65 15.58 -6.65
N PHE A 90 -3.48 14.95 -5.83
CA PHE A 90 -3.43 15.03 -4.38
C PHE A 90 -2.16 14.34 -3.85
N ALA A 91 -1.66 14.78 -2.68
CA ALA A 91 -0.41 14.28 -2.12
C ALA A 91 -0.61 12.99 -1.31
N GLN A 92 -1.78 12.87 -0.68
CA GLN A 92 -2.20 11.69 0.06
C GLN A 92 -2.47 10.54 -0.90
N THR A 93 -1.95 9.38 -0.53
CA THR A 93 -2.27 8.12 -1.16
C THR A 93 -3.31 7.35 -0.36
N TYR A 94 -4.03 6.47 -1.04
CA TYR A 94 -5.15 5.71 -0.53
C TYR A 94 -5.04 4.25 -0.94
N LYS A 95 -5.71 3.35 -0.22
CA LYS A 95 -5.69 1.91 -0.51
C LYS A 95 -6.76 1.53 -1.52
N ASP A 96 -6.65 0.32 -2.05
CA ASP A 96 -7.73 -0.28 -2.84
C ASP A 96 -9.03 -0.34 -2.02
N GLY A 97 -10.15 0.01 -2.65
CA GLY A 97 -11.46 0.06 -2.00
C GLY A 97 -11.74 1.32 -1.17
N ASP A 98 -10.75 2.18 -0.91
CA ASP A 98 -11.00 3.47 -0.27
C ASP A 98 -11.89 4.34 -1.17
N SER A 99 -12.80 5.10 -0.54
CA SER A 99 -13.59 6.11 -1.23
C SER A 99 -12.82 7.42 -1.36
N TYR A 100 -13.13 8.20 -2.40
CA TYR A 100 -12.66 9.57 -2.55
C TYR A 100 -13.84 10.51 -2.76
N SER A 101 -13.68 11.76 -2.32
CA SER A 101 -14.67 12.82 -2.43
C SER A 101 -13.96 14.15 -2.56
N VAL A 102 -13.78 14.55 -3.81
CA VAL A 102 -13.14 15.80 -4.21
C VAL A 102 -14.20 16.90 -4.27
N THR A 103 -13.96 17.96 -3.52
CA THR A 103 -14.83 19.12 -3.37
C THR A 103 -14.06 20.40 -3.64
N VAL A 104 -14.74 21.44 -4.10
CA VAL A 104 -14.17 22.78 -4.15
C VAL A 104 -14.24 23.38 -2.75
N LEU A 105 -13.08 23.59 -2.13
CA LEU A 105 -12.97 24.25 -0.84
C LEU A 105 -13.02 25.77 -0.99
N GLN A 106 -12.40 26.30 -2.05
CA GLN A 106 -12.40 27.73 -2.35
C GLN A 106 -12.59 27.94 -3.86
N GLN A 107 -13.61 28.72 -4.23
CA GLN A 107 -13.81 29.14 -5.61
C GLN A 107 -12.78 30.21 -6.01
N PRO A 108 -12.31 30.22 -7.26
CA PRO A 108 -11.47 31.30 -7.77
C PRO A 108 -12.26 32.62 -7.85
N VAL A 109 -11.56 33.75 -7.90
CA VAL A 109 -12.21 35.06 -8.05
C VAL A 109 -12.91 35.14 -9.42
N ASN A 110 -14.18 35.58 -9.43
CA ASN A 110 -15.00 35.77 -10.63
C ASN A 110 -15.21 34.51 -11.48
N LYS A 111 -15.11 33.31 -10.88
CA LYS A 111 -15.29 32.04 -11.57
C LYS A 111 -16.06 31.05 -10.69
N PHE A 112 -16.72 30.10 -11.34
CA PHE A 112 -17.32 28.97 -10.63
C PHE A 112 -16.83 27.64 -11.21
N CYS A 113 -16.21 26.84 -10.36
CA CYS A 113 -15.70 25.52 -10.69
C CYS A 113 -16.69 24.43 -10.22
N SER A 114 -16.94 23.46 -11.09
CA SER A 114 -17.78 22.29 -10.87
C SER A 114 -17.01 21.00 -11.10
N ILE A 115 -17.38 19.94 -10.38
CA ILE A 115 -16.69 18.64 -10.39
C ILE A 115 -17.73 17.52 -10.61
N PRO A 116 -18.09 17.18 -11.86
CA PRO A 116 -19.17 16.23 -12.15
C PRO A 116 -18.86 14.79 -11.68
N ASN A 117 -17.59 14.41 -11.59
CA ASN A 117 -17.14 13.07 -11.22
C ASN A 117 -16.15 13.09 -10.03
N GLY A 118 -16.43 13.96 -9.05
CA GLY A 118 -15.57 14.16 -7.88
C GLY A 118 -15.65 13.06 -6.82
N VAL A 119 -16.58 12.12 -6.92
CA VAL A 119 -16.81 11.07 -5.90
C VAL A 119 -16.68 9.70 -6.55
N GLY A 120 -16.10 8.74 -5.83
CA GLY A 120 -15.99 7.35 -6.27
C GLY A 120 -15.18 6.49 -5.30
N SER A 121 -14.74 5.33 -5.78
CA SER A 121 -13.86 4.42 -5.06
C SER A 121 -12.64 4.05 -5.90
N ILE A 122 -11.56 3.72 -5.22
CA ILE A 122 -10.32 3.29 -5.85
C ILE A 122 -10.41 1.82 -6.19
N ALA A 123 -9.99 1.46 -7.40
CA ALA A 123 -10.08 0.11 -7.96
C ALA A 123 -8.72 -0.36 -8.50
N ARG A 124 -7.78 -0.60 -7.59
CA ARG A 124 -6.40 -1.07 -7.87
C ARG A 124 -5.62 -0.24 -8.91
N THR A 125 -5.95 1.05 -9.06
CA THR A 125 -5.24 1.98 -9.96
C THR A 125 -5.44 3.41 -9.49
N ASP A 126 -4.52 4.30 -9.89
CA ASP A 126 -4.66 5.75 -9.67
C ASP A 126 -5.94 6.28 -10.35
N VAL A 127 -6.65 7.13 -9.62
CA VAL A 127 -7.82 7.85 -10.13
C VAL A 127 -7.33 9.19 -10.67
N LEU A 128 -7.06 9.28 -11.97
CA LEU A 128 -6.58 10.50 -12.65
C LEU A 128 -7.63 11.13 -13.57
N THR A 129 -8.89 10.70 -13.45
CA THR A 129 -9.98 11.01 -14.38
C THR A 129 -10.91 12.12 -13.89
N ILE A 130 -10.63 12.74 -12.74
CA ILE A 130 -11.49 13.79 -12.18
C ILE A 130 -11.44 15.02 -13.10
N LEU A 131 -12.61 15.52 -13.47
CA LEU A 131 -12.73 16.72 -14.28
C LEU A 131 -13.17 17.88 -13.41
N VAL A 132 -12.45 18.99 -13.50
CA VAL A 132 -12.81 20.24 -12.84
C VAL A 132 -12.98 21.30 -13.92
N ASN A 133 -14.22 21.76 -14.08
CA ASN A 133 -14.60 22.73 -15.11
C ASN A 133 -14.98 24.04 -14.45
N CYS A 134 -14.20 25.09 -14.72
CA CYS A 134 -14.44 26.44 -14.25
C CYS A 134 -15.01 27.31 -15.38
N ASN A 135 -16.09 28.04 -15.11
CA ASN A 135 -16.70 28.99 -16.06
C ASN A 135 -16.77 30.40 -15.48
#